data_AF-A0A8J7H3J7-F1
#
_entry.id   AF-A0A8J7H3J7-F1
#
_cell.length_a   1.000
_cell.length_b   1.000
_cell.length_c   1.000
_cell.angle_alpha   90.00
_cell.angle_beta   90.00
_cell.angle_gamma   90.00
#
_symmetry.space_group_name_H-M   'P 1'
#
loop_
_entity.id
_entity.type
_entity.pdbx_description
1 polymer ?
#
loop_
_entity_poly.entity_id
_entity_poly.type
_entity_poly.pdbx_seq_one_letter_code
_entity_poly.pdbx_strand_id
1 'polypeptide(L)'
;MEAKYQKLGITLSSEEKKQLLEEIVYYFETERDEKLGIIGSENILDFFMDTLGCYIYNKALDDTKLWYSKRMEDIEGDFYALYKNLN
;
A
#
# COMPACT_ATOMS: atom_id res chain seq x y z
N MET A 1 12.19 3.37 -16.57
CA MET A 1 12.20 2.70 -15.26
C MET A 1 10.78 2.60 -14.66
N GLU A 2 9.69 2.81 -15.41
CA GLU A 2 8.46 3.38 -14.83
C GLU A 2 7.15 2.56 -14.89
N ALA A 3 7.12 1.31 -15.37
CA ALA A 3 5.82 0.70 -15.71
C ALA A 3 5.47 -0.63 -15.02
N LYS A 4 6.33 -1.20 -14.17
CA LYS A 4 6.13 -2.60 -13.72
C LYS A 4 4.88 -2.82 -12.84
N TYR A 5 4.48 -1.85 -12.02
CA TYR A 5 3.37 -2.04 -11.05
C TYR A 5 2.18 -1.10 -11.25
N GLN A 6 2.14 -0.35 -12.36
CA GLN A 6 1.12 0.66 -12.60
C GLN A 6 -0.31 0.07 -12.62
N LYS A 7 -0.46 -1.21 -12.98
CA LYS A 7 -1.73 -1.95 -12.92
C LYS A 7 -2.24 -2.20 -11.49
N LEU A 8 -1.35 -2.19 -10.49
CA LEU A 8 -1.69 -2.37 -9.08
C LEU A 8 -2.03 -1.04 -8.39
N GLY A 9 -1.92 0.10 -9.08
CA GLY A 9 -2.07 1.42 -8.46
C GLY A 9 -0.93 1.77 -7.50
N ILE A 10 0.13 0.94 -7.44
CA ILE A 10 1.30 1.16 -6.60
C ILE A 10 2.43 1.68 -7.49
N THR A 11 2.95 2.86 -7.15
CA THR A 11 4.13 3.44 -7.80
C THR A 11 5.13 3.73 -6.70
N LEU A 12 6.28 3.04 -6.74
CA LEU A 12 7.40 3.32 -5.85
C LEU A 12 8.28 4.40 -6.48
N SER A 13 8.66 5.39 -5.68
CA SER A 13 9.75 6.30 -6.03
C SER A 13 11.09 5.54 -6.11
N SER A 14 12.08 6.16 -6.75
CA SER A 14 13.42 5.60 -6.85
C SER A 14 14.04 5.35 -5.47
N GLU A 15 13.85 6.27 -4.54
CA GLU A 15 14.29 6.18 -3.15
C GLU A 15 13.59 5.03 -2.40
N GLU A 16 12.26 4.93 -2.48
CA GLU A 16 11.52 3.84 -1.83
C GLU A 16 11.94 2.47 -2.38
N LYS A 17 12.06 2.36 -3.72
CA LYS A 17 12.52 1.12 -4.35
C LYS A 17 13.93 0.77 -3.87
N LYS A 18 14.84 1.74 -3.83
CA LYS A 18 16.21 1.51 -3.38
C LYS A 18 16.23 1.01 -1.93
N GLN A 19 15.49 1.65 -1.04
CA GLN A 19 15.40 1.25 0.36
C GLN A 19 14.86 -0.18 0.50
N LEU A 20 13.79 -0.52 -0.19
CA LEU A 20 13.22 -1.88 -0.17
C LEU A 20 14.21 -2.93 -0.68
N LEU A 21 14.97 -2.62 -1.73
CA LEU A 21 16.01 -3.53 -2.23
C LEU A 21 17.14 -3.72 -1.20
N GLU A 22 17.57 -2.65 -0.51
CA GLU A 22 18.57 -2.73 0.55
C GLU A 22 18.07 -3.57 1.74
N GLU A 23 16.81 -3.41 2.13
CA GLU A 23 16.18 -4.22 3.19
C GLU A 23 16.10 -5.71 2.80
N ILE A 24 15.75 -6.02 1.54
CA ILE A 24 15.75 -7.39 1.03
C ILE A 24 17.16 -8.00 1.08
N VAL A 25 18.18 -7.28 0.61
CA VAL A 25 19.57 -7.75 0.66
C VAL A 25 20.01 -8.00 2.11
N TYR A 26 19.72 -7.04 3.00
CA TYR A 26 20.08 -7.13 4.41
C TYR A 26 19.42 -8.32 5.11
N TYR A 27 18.13 -8.56 4.84
CA TYR A 27 17.40 -9.70 5.39
C TYR A 27 18.02 -11.03 4.99
N PHE A 28 18.34 -11.22 3.71
CA PHE A 28 18.95 -12.47 3.22
C PHE A 28 20.38 -12.66 3.75
N GLU A 29 21.17 -11.59 3.84
CA GLU A 29 22.52 -11.69 4.42
C GLU A 29 22.45 -12.06 5.91
N THR A 30 21.51 -11.48 6.67
CA THR A 30 21.42 -11.70 8.12
C THR A 30 20.76 -13.03 8.48
N GLU A 31 19.63 -13.36 7.84
CA GLU A 31 18.81 -14.53 8.21
C GLU A 31 19.21 -15.80 7.46
N ARG A 32 19.91 -15.67 6.33
CA ARG A 32 20.23 -16.80 5.45
C ARG A 32 21.72 -16.93 5.10
N ASP A 33 22.58 -16.03 5.60
CA ASP A 33 24.00 -15.93 5.23
C ASP A 33 24.20 -15.88 3.70
N GLU A 34 23.23 -15.30 2.99
CA GLU A 34 23.15 -15.30 1.53
C GLU A 34 23.30 -13.87 0.99
N LYS A 35 24.38 -13.62 0.24
CA LYS A 35 24.61 -12.32 -0.40
C LYS A 35 23.84 -12.21 -1.70
N LEU A 36 22.75 -11.44 -1.68
CA LEU A 36 21.98 -11.12 -2.88
C LEU A 36 22.64 -10.00 -3.68
N GLY A 37 22.78 -10.23 -4.99
CA GLY A 37 23.09 -9.17 -5.96
C GLY A 37 21.84 -8.40 -6.38
N ILE A 38 22.05 -7.28 -7.10
CA ILE A 38 20.98 -6.36 -7.55
C ILE A 38 19.85 -7.08 -8.29
N ILE A 39 20.18 -7.99 -9.21
CA ILE A 39 19.17 -8.75 -9.97
C ILE A 39 18.35 -9.66 -9.06
N GLY A 40 18.99 -10.27 -8.04
CA GLY A 40 18.33 -11.16 -7.09
C GLY A 40 17.33 -10.41 -6.22
N SER A 41 17.73 -9.27 -5.65
CA SER A 41 16.83 -8.45 -4.84
C SER A 41 15.70 -7.84 -5.68
N GLU A 42 15.95 -7.43 -6.93
CA GLU A 42 14.90 -6.96 -7.83
C GLU A 42 13.86 -8.04 -8.15
N ASN A 43 14.29 -9.27 -8.43
CA ASN A 43 13.37 -10.37 -8.70
C ASN A 43 12.50 -10.73 -7.48
N ILE A 44 13.06 -10.65 -6.27
CA ILE A 44 12.32 -10.88 -5.03
C ILE A 44 11.30 -9.77 -4.81
N LEU A 45 11.70 -8.51 -5.00
CA LEU A 45 10.78 -7.38 -4.90
C LEU A 45 9.64 -7.53 -5.90
N ASP A 46 9.95 -7.82 -7.17
CA ASP A 46 8.97 -8.08 -8.22
C ASP A 46 7.99 -9.20 -7.83
N PHE A 47 8.52 -10.32 -7.32
CA PHE A 47 7.69 -11.45 -6.88
C PHE A 47 6.70 -11.05 -5.80
N PHE A 48 7.11 -10.29 -4.78
CA PHE A 48 6.21 -9.85 -3.72
C PHE A 48 5.22 -8.79 -4.20
N MET A 49 5.62 -7.89 -5.09
CA MET A 49 4.72 -6.93 -5.68
C MET A 49 3.62 -7.61 -6.50
N ASP A 50 3.96 -8.65 -7.28
CA ASP A 50 3.00 -9.40 -8.08
C ASP A 50 2.11 -10.35 -7.25
N THR A 51 2.64 -10.91 -6.15
CA THR A 51 1.92 -11.90 -5.34
C THR A 51 1.15 -11.29 -4.17
N LEU A 52 1.74 -10.37 -3.42
CA LEU A 52 1.15 -9.76 -2.23
C LEU A 52 0.58 -8.36 -2.51
N GLY A 53 1.18 -7.60 -3.43
CA GLY A 53 0.84 -6.19 -3.67
C GLY A 53 -0.65 -5.96 -3.91
N CYS A 54 -1.28 -6.77 -4.76
CA CYS A 54 -2.72 -6.67 -5.05
C CYS A 54 -3.60 -6.88 -3.81
N TYR A 55 -3.31 -7.91 -3.01
CA TYR A 55 -4.09 -8.23 -1.82
C TYR A 55 -3.94 -7.14 -0.75
N ILE A 56 -2.72 -6.68 -0.51
CA ILE A 56 -2.44 -5.62 0.47
C ILE A 56 -3.13 -4.32 0.06
N TYR A 57 -3.01 -3.92 -1.21
CA TYR A 57 -3.62 -2.69 -1.70
C TYR A 57 -5.14 -2.73 -1.62
N ASN A 58 -5.78 -3.81 -2.09
CA ASN A 58 -7.23 -3.95 -2.01
C ASN A 58 -7.72 -3.97 -0.57
N LYS A 59 -6.99 -4.63 0.34
CA LYS A 59 -7.35 -4.65 1.76
C LYS A 59 -7.24 -3.26 2.39
N ALA A 60 -6.21 -2.48 2.03
CA ALA A 60 -6.09 -1.10 2.46
C ALA A 60 -7.24 -0.21 1.93
N LEU A 61 -7.73 -0.45 0.71
CA LEU A 61 -8.91 0.23 0.17
C LEU A 61 -10.18 -0.13 0.94
N ASP A 62 -10.38 -1.41 1.27
CA ASP A 62 -11.53 -1.84 2.09
C ASP A 62 -11.53 -1.17 3.47
N ASP A 63 -10.37 -1.14 4.12
CA ASP A 63 -10.21 -0.51 5.44
C ASP A 63 -10.47 1.01 5.36
N THR A 64 -9.98 1.66 4.29
CA THR A 64 -10.24 3.08 4.02
C THR A 64 -11.73 3.34 3.78
N LYS A 65 -12.41 2.47 3.03
CA LYS A 65 -13.85 2.57 2.77
C LYS A 65 -14.65 2.47 4.06
N LEU A 66 -14.28 1.55 4.96
CA LEU A 66 -14.93 1.42 6.27
C LEU A 66 -14.78 2.71 7.09
N TRP A 67 -13.55 3.24 7.17
CA TRP A 67 -13.27 4.49 7.86
C TRP A 67 -14.06 5.68 7.27
N TYR A 68 -14.07 5.79 5.94
CA TYR A 68 -14.77 6.85 5.22
C TYR A 68 -16.29 6.78 5.40
N SER A 69 -16.87 5.58 5.33
CA SER A 69 -18.33 5.39 5.45
C SER A 69 -18.82 5.88 6.81
N LYS A 70 -18.10 5.53 7.88
CA LYS A 70 -18.41 6.01 9.24
C LYS A 70 -18.36 7.53 9.33
N ARG A 71 -17.34 8.16 8.74
CA ARG A 71 -17.23 9.63 8.75
C ARG A 71 -18.38 10.29 7.98
N MET A 72 -18.88 9.66 6.91
CA MET A 72 -19.99 10.21 6.14
C MET A 72 -21.30 10.14 6.92
N GLU A 73 -21.54 9.08 7.69
CA GLU A 73 -22.69 8.99 8.61
C GLU A 73 -22.68 10.14 9.63
N ASP A 74 -21.53 10.47 10.19
CA ASP A 74 -21.38 11.61 11.12
C ASP A 74 -21.77 12.94 10.43
N ILE A 75 -21.26 13.18 9.22
CA ILE A 75 -21.55 14.38 8.42
C ILE A 75 -23.05 14.46 8.08
N GLU A 76 -23.67 13.33 7.73
CA GLU A 76 -25.10 13.28 7.45
C GLU A 76 -25.92 13.61 8.71
N GLY A 77 -25.51 13.12 9.87
CA GLY A 77 -26.08 13.50 11.16
C GLY A 77 -25.98 15.00 11.45
N ASP A 78 -24.79 15.58 11.25
CA ASP A 78 -24.55 17.02 11.41
C ASP A 78 -25.43 17.86 10.46
N PHE A 79 -25.65 17.39 9.23
CA PHE A 79 -26.54 18.04 8.27
C PHE A 79 -28.00 18.01 8.75
N TYR A 80 -28.50 16.86 9.21
CA TYR A 80 -29.88 16.76 9.72
C TYR A 80 -30.12 17.68 10.93
N ALA A 81 -29.11 17.90 11.78
CA ALA A 81 -29.21 18.82 12.91
C ALA A 81 -29.44 20.29 12.49
N LEU A 82 -29.23 20.66 11.22
CA LEU A 82 -29.48 22.00 10.71
C LEU A 82 -30.96 22.28 10.42
N TYR A 83 -31.79 21.24 10.21
CA TYR A 83 -33.23 21.42 9.99
C TYR A 83 -33.85 22.20 11.13
N LYS A 84 -34.63 23.23 10.80
CA LYS A 84 -35.36 24.01 11.79
C LYS A 84 -36.69 23.33 12.07
N ASN A 85 -37.03 23.23 13.35
CA ASN A 85 -38.36 22.79 13.75
C ASN A 85 -39.39 23.78 13.18
N LEU A 86 -40.24 23.28 12.29
CA LEU A 86 -41.44 23.97 11.85
C LEU A 86 -42.56 23.53 12.78
N ASN A 87 -42.90 24.39 13.73
CA ASN A 87 -44.22 24.39 14.36
C ASN A 87 -45.25 24.94 13.38
#